data_AF-A0A954KSX6-F1
#
_entry.id   AF-A0A954KSX6-F1
#
_cell.length_a   1.000
_cell.length_b   1.000
_cell.length_c   1.000
_cell.angle_alpha   90.00
_cell.angle_beta   90.00
_cell.angle_gamma   90.00
#
_symmetry.space_group_name_H-M   'P 1'
#
loop_
_entity.id
_entity.type
_entity.pdbx_description
1 polymer ?
#
loop_
_entity_poly.entity_id
_entity_poly.type
_entity_poly.pdbx_seq_one_letter_code
_entity_poly.pdbx_strand_id
1 'polypeptide(L)'
;MATAHEPTTNETTSHSAEENFLTAGRGLKSWLITLDHKRIGIMYLIGVMSAFFLGGVFALLIRAELFLGTPNTIFFDIKALNMTAADMYNQMFTLHGAVMTFLFIIPSIPAALGNFVLPIMIGAKDVAFPRMNLCSFYLWILGTVFFLLAIA
;
A
#
# COMPACT_ATOMS: atom_id res chain seq x y z
N MET A 1 -10.72 63.67 -32.81
CA MET A 1 -11.80 63.36 -31.85
C MET A 1 -11.74 61.87 -31.60
N ALA A 2 -10.84 61.46 -30.70
CA ALA A 2 -10.48 60.06 -30.45
C ALA A 2 -11.45 59.44 -29.43
N THR A 3 -11.80 58.18 -29.69
CA THR A 3 -12.79 57.35 -29.03
C THR A 3 -12.39 56.93 -27.61
N ALA A 4 -13.41 56.61 -26.81
CA ALA A 4 -13.37 56.20 -25.42
C ALA A 4 -12.31 55.13 -25.08
N HIS A 5 -11.69 55.27 -23.91
CA HIS A 5 -11.05 54.16 -23.21
C HIS A 5 -11.61 54.14 -21.78
N GLU A 6 -12.56 53.23 -21.54
CA GLU A 6 -12.98 52.83 -20.20
C GLU A 6 -11.76 52.28 -19.43
N PRO A 7 -11.64 52.55 -18.13
CA PRO A 7 -10.63 51.90 -17.30
C PRO A 7 -11.05 50.45 -17.08
N THR A 8 -10.28 49.51 -17.63
CA THR A 8 -10.45 48.08 -17.43
C THR A 8 -10.42 47.76 -15.94
N THR A 9 -11.56 47.28 -15.44
CA THR A 9 -11.77 46.75 -14.10
C THR A 9 -10.67 45.74 -13.77
N ASN A 10 -10.03 45.92 -12.61
CA ASN A 10 -9.15 44.96 -11.98
C ASN A 10 -9.80 43.56 -12.00
N GLU A 11 -9.30 42.67 -12.85
CA GLU A 11 -9.51 41.25 -12.68
C GLU A 11 -8.69 40.81 -11.47
N THR A 12 -9.29 40.91 -10.28
CA THR A 12 -8.94 40.04 -9.18
C THR A 12 -9.15 38.61 -9.67
N THR A 13 -8.08 38.00 -10.17
CA THR A 13 -7.97 36.55 -10.34
C THR A 13 -8.15 35.92 -8.96
N SER A 14 -9.40 35.71 -8.58
CA SER A 14 -9.74 34.75 -7.56
C SER A 14 -9.20 33.42 -8.08
N HIS A 15 -8.05 32.99 -7.56
CA HIS A 15 -7.64 31.60 -7.61
C HIS A 15 -8.75 30.82 -6.91
N SER A 16 -9.81 30.49 -7.65
CA SER A 16 -10.87 29.60 -7.22
C SER A 16 -10.16 28.36 -6.72
N ALA A 17 -10.39 28.03 -5.44
CA ALA A 17 -9.84 26.87 -4.76
C ALA A 17 -9.80 25.68 -5.72
N GLU A 18 -8.62 25.43 -6.28
CA GLU A 18 -8.40 24.36 -7.23
C GLU A 18 -8.79 23.07 -6.51
N GLU A 19 -9.73 22.32 -7.06
CA GLU A 19 -10.22 21.09 -6.44
C GLU A 19 -9.05 20.11 -6.29
N ASN A 20 -8.44 20.11 -5.11
CA ASN A 20 -7.34 19.23 -4.79
C ASN A 20 -7.85 17.78 -4.84
N PHE A 21 -7.00 16.87 -5.32
CA PHE A 21 -7.22 15.42 -5.29
C PHE A 21 -7.49 14.87 -3.86
N LEU A 22 -7.23 15.66 -2.82
CA LEU A 22 -7.58 15.39 -1.43
C LEU A 22 -9.02 15.81 -1.05
N THR A 23 -9.62 16.71 -1.83
CA THR A 23 -10.88 17.40 -1.52
C THR A 23 -12.03 16.97 -2.44
N ALA A 24 -11.73 16.52 -3.67
CA ALA A 24 -12.74 15.95 -4.57
C ALA A 24 -13.20 14.57 -4.05
N GLY A 25 -14.35 14.54 -3.38
CA GLY A 25 -15.07 13.34 -2.93
C GLY A 25 -14.66 12.79 -1.56
N ARG A 26 -15.22 13.34 -0.47
CA ARG A 26 -15.10 12.88 0.93
C ARG A 26 -15.81 11.54 1.22
N GLY A 27 -15.65 10.54 0.35
CA GLY A 27 -16.30 9.24 0.54
C GLY A 27 -15.32 8.08 0.44
N LEU A 28 -15.33 7.17 1.43
CA LEU A 28 -14.67 5.85 1.32
C LEU A 28 -15.09 5.12 0.05
N LYS A 29 -16.34 5.31 -0.40
CA LYS A 29 -16.86 4.79 -1.67
C LYS A 29 -16.22 5.44 -2.92
N SER A 30 -15.88 6.72 -2.84
CA SER A 30 -15.17 7.45 -3.90
C SER A 30 -13.70 7.03 -3.99
N TRP A 31 -13.10 6.62 -2.88
CA TRP A 31 -11.74 6.06 -2.84
C TRP A 31 -11.72 4.59 -3.28
N LEU A 32 -12.70 3.77 -2.88
CA LEU A 32 -12.80 2.37 -3.29
C LEU A 32 -13.09 2.21 -4.81
N ILE A 33 -13.81 3.15 -5.43
CA ILE A 33 -14.19 3.09 -6.86
C ILE A 33 -13.43 4.16 -7.67
N THR A 34 -12.28 4.63 -7.18
CA THR A 34 -11.50 5.62 -7.93
C THR A 34 -10.81 4.99 -9.14
N LEU A 35 -10.78 5.71 -10.26
CA LEU A 35 -10.00 5.33 -11.43
C LEU A 35 -8.65 6.06 -11.49
N ASP A 36 -8.39 6.99 -10.56
CA ASP A 36 -7.14 7.77 -10.55
C ASP A 36 -5.94 6.90 -10.16
N HIS A 37 -4.98 6.72 -11.07
CA HIS A 37 -3.74 5.97 -10.82
C HIS A 37 -2.97 6.48 -9.58
N LYS A 38 -3.04 7.78 -9.29
CA LYS A 38 -2.40 8.42 -8.13
C LYS A 38 -2.99 7.92 -6.81
N ARG A 39 -4.33 7.83 -6.71
CA ARG A 39 -5.02 7.34 -5.51
C ARG A 39 -4.82 5.84 -5.34
N ILE A 40 -4.86 5.08 -6.44
CA ILE A 40 -4.59 3.64 -6.44
C ILE A 40 -3.16 3.35 -5.96
N GLY A 41 -2.17 4.11 -6.44
CA GLY A 41 -0.79 3.99 -5.98
C GLY A 41 -0.61 4.25 -4.48
N ILE A 42 -1.33 5.23 -3.91
CA ILE A 42 -1.31 5.50 -2.46
C ILE A 42 -1.95 4.35 -1.67
N MET A 43 -3.06 3.79 -2.14
CA MET A 43 -3.70 2.64 -1.49
C MET A 43 -2.78 1.40 -1.50
N TYR A 44 -2.08 1.15 -2.61
CA TYR A 44 -1.05 0.13 -2.68
C TYR A 44 0.11 0.41 -1.72
N LEU A 45 0.60 1.65 -1.65
CA LEU A 45 1.68 2.02 -0.75
C LEU A 45 1.30 1.73 0.72
N ILE A 46 0.11 2.14 1.15
CA ILE A 46 -0.38 1.88 2.52
C ILE A 46 -0.52 0.37 2.77
N GLY A 47 -1.07 -0.38 1.82
CA GLY A 47 -1.21 -1.83 1.92
C GLY A 47 0.15 -2.54 2.04
N VAL A 48 1.08 -2.21 1.16
CA VAL A 48 2.44 -2.76 1.13
C VAL A 48 3.22 -2.38 2.40
N MET A 49 3.07 -1.15 2.91
CA MET A 49 3.64 -0.75 4.21
C MET A 49 3.07 -1.53 5.39
N SER A 50 1.78 -1.86 5.35
CA SER A 50 1.15 -2.70 6.37
C SER A 50 1.69 -4.14 6.34
N ALA A 51 1.85 -4.71 5.15
CA ALA A 51 2.48 -6.02 4.96
C ALA A 51 3.96 -6.02 5.36
N PHE A 52 4.68 -4.93 5.08
CA PHE A 52 6.07 -4.74 5.52
C PHE A 52 6.17 -4.72 7.04
N PHE A 53 5.27 -4.02 7.73
CA PHE A 53 5.23 -4.00 9.19
C PHE A 53 4.98 -5.41 9.75
N LEU A 54 4.01 -6.14 9.19
CA LEU A 54 3.73 -7.53 9.58
C LEU A 54 4.94 -8.45 9.37
N GLY A 55 5.56 -8.39 8.19
CA GLY A 55 6.80 -9.14 7.90
C GLY A 55 7.95 -8.74 8.83
N GLY A 56 8.07 -7.46 9.15
CA GLY A 56 9.07 -6.92 10.07
C GLY A 56 8.90 -7.43 11.50
N VAL A 57 7.65 -7.55 11.98
CA VAL A 57 7.36 -8.15 13.29
C VAL A 57 7.81 -9.61 13.31
N PHE A 58 7.52 -10.41 12.29
CA PHE A 58 8.02 -11.79 12.21
C PHE A 58 9.56 -11.85 12.21
N ALA A 59 10.23 -10.96 11.49
CA ALA A 59 11.69 -10.89 11.48
C ALA A 59 12.28 -10.57 12.86
N LEU A 60 11.64 -9.63 13.57
CA LEU A 60 12.05 -9.24 14.93
C LEU A 60 11.85 -10.38 15.92
N LEU A 61 10.75 -11.15 15.80
CA LEU A 61 10.52 -12.32 16.64
C LEU A 61 11.59 -13.40 16.43
N ILE A 62 11.93 -13.72 15.17
CA ILE A 62 13.01 -14.66 14.82
C ILE A 62 14.34 -14.18 15.39
N ARG A 63 14.65 -12.89 15.23
CA ARG A 63 15.89 -12.27 15.74
C ARG A 63 15.94 -12.23 17.27
N ALA A 64 14.80 -11.98 17.93
CA ALA A 64 14.71 -11.94 19.38
C ALA A 64 14.94 -13.32 20.01
N GLU A 65 14.35 -14.38 19.42
CA GLU A 65 14.63 -15.77 19.82
C GLU A 65 16.12 -16.11 19.68
N LEU A 66 16.75 -15.73 18.55
CA LEU A 66 18.18 -16.00 18.34
C LEU A 66 19.08 -15.19 19.28
N PHE A 67 18.69 -13.97 19.65
CA PHE A 67 19.46 -13.11 20.57
C PHE A 67 19.43 -13.62 22.01
N LEU A 68 18.30 -14.18 22.46
CA LEU A 68 18.13 -14.64 23.84
C LEU A 68 18.84 -15.97 24.13
N GLY A 69 19.24 -16.73 23.09
CA GLY A 69 20.13 -17.90 23.17
C GLY A 69 19.67 -19.04 24.10
N THR A 70 18.46 -18.95 24.67
CA THR A 70 17.96 -19.87 25.68
C THR A 70 17.21 -20.98 24.98
N PRO A 71 17.59 -22.25 25.18
CA PRO A 71 16.77 -23.36 24.73
C PRO A 71 15.51 -23.30 25.58
N ASN A 72 14.36 -23.09 24.92
CA ASN A 72 13.01 -23.08 25.46
C ASN A 72 12.45 -21.69 25.86
N THR A 73 11.74 -21.12 24.88
CA THR A 73 10.30 -20.85 25.00
C THR A 73 9.89 -19.65 25.88
N ILE A 74 10.20 -18.42 25.45
CA ILE A 74 9.56 -17.23 26.06
C ILE A 74 8.52 -16.61 25.13
N PHE A 75 8.82 -16.44 23.84
CA PHE A 75 7.83 -15.92 22.88
C PHE A 75 7.07 -17.03 22.16
N PHE A 76 7.68 -18.21 22.07
CA PHE A 76 7.11 -19.35 21.35
C PHE A 76 6.65 -20.53 22.24
N ASP A 77 6.55 -20.34 23.57
CA ASP A 77 5.90 -21.32 24.46
C ASP A 77 4.38 -21.30 24.36
N ILE A 78 3.84 -21.47 23.16
CA ILE A 78 2.41 -21.77 23.04
C ILE A 78 2.26 -23.28 23.26
N LYS A 79 2.21 -23.67 24.53
CA LYS A 79 1.73 -25.00 24.98
C LYS A 79 0.35 -25.36 24.38
N ALA A 80 -0.38 -24.38 23.85
CA ALA A 80 -1.66 -24.59 23.17
C ALA A 80 -1.56 -25.23 21.77
N LEU A 81 -0.37 -25.32 21.13
CA LEU A 81 -0.22 -25.82 19.76
C LEU A 81 0.57 -27.14 19.61
N ASN A 82 0.96 -27.82 20.70
CA ASN A 82 1.66 -29.13 20.65
C ASN A 82 2.88 -29.17 19.68
N MET A 83 3.56 -28.04 19.45
CA MET A 83 4.69 -27.92 18.51
C MET A 83 5.98 -27.64 19.28
N THR A 84 7.10 -28.18 18.79
CA THR A 84 8.40 -27.84 19.38
C THR A 84 8.82 -26.42 18.98
N ALA A 85 9.61 -25.76 19.82
CA ALA A 85 10.12 -24.42 19.53
C ALA A 85 10.91 -24.35 18.21
N ALA A 86 11.58 -25.44 17.84
CA ALA A 86 12.32 -25.57 16.59
C ALA A 86 11.40 -25.61 15.36
N ASP A 87 10.28 -26.33 15.44
CA ASP A 87 9.34 -26.45 14.31
C ASP A 87 8.72 -25.11 13.97
N MET A 88 8.37 -24.33 15.00
CA MET A 88 7.82 -23.01 14.74
C MET A 88 8.86 -22.02 14.25
N TYR A 89 10.09 -22.04 14.77
CA TYR A 89 11.13 -21.16 14.26
C TYR A 89 11.27 -21.32 12.73
N ASN A 90 11.29 -22.56 12.26
CA ASN A 90 11.32 -22.87 10.83
C ASN A 90 10.06 -22.37 10.11
N GLN A 91 8.87 -22.59 10.68
CA GLN A 91 7.60 -22.13 10.11
C GLN A 91 7.54 -20.59 10.01
N MET A 92 7.91 -19.87 11.05
CA MET A 92 7.94 -18.40 11.09
C MET A 92 8.97 -17.83 10.13
N PHE A 93 10.14 -18.48 9.96
CA PHE A 93 11.13 -18.09 8.97
C PHE A 93 10.59 -18.21 7.54
N THR A 94 9.95 -19.34 7.22
CA THR A 94 9.29 -19.53 5.91
C THR A 94 8.16 -18.50 5.70
N LEU A 95 7.37 -18.25 6.74
CA LEU A 95 6.24 -17.30 6.70
C LEU A 95 6.72 -15.87 6.50
N HIS A 96 7.75 -15.44 7.23
CA HIS A 96 8.39 -14.13 7.04
C HIS A 96 8.82 -13.94 5.58
N GLY A 97 9.52 -14.92 5.01
CA GLY A 97 9.95 -14.90 3.62
C GLY A 97 8.77 -14.82 2.65
N ALA A 98 7.73 -15.63 2.85
CA ALA A 98 6.54 -15.62 2.01
C ALA A 98 5.79 -14.28 2.05
N VAL A 99 5.59 -13.70 3.24
CA VAL A 99 4.97 -12.36 3.41
C VAL A 99 5.80 -11.30 2.70
N MET A 100 7.12 -11.29 2.93
CA MET A 100 8.00 -10.28 2.33
C MET A 100 8.07 -10.41 0.82
N THR A 101 8.13 -11.62 0.26
CA THR A 101 8.18 -11.79 -1.20
C THR A 101 6.84 -11.46 -1.86
N PHE A 102 5.75 -12.08 -1.41
CA PHE A 102 4.46 -12.01 -2.12
C PHE A 102 3.65 -10.76 -1.78
N LEU A 103 3.62 -10.34 -0.51
CA LEU A 103 2.79 -9.21 -0.09
C LEU A 103 3.56 -7.89 -0.11
N PHE A 104 4.89 -7.92 -0.06
CA PHE A 104 5.72 -6.70 -0.09
C PHE A 104 6.51 -6.52 -1.40
N ILE A 105 7.48 -7.38 -1.73
CA ILE A 105 8.43 -7.18 -2.85
C ILE A 105 7.71 -7.12 -4.20
N ILE A 106 6.91 -8.14 -4.51
CA ILE A 106 6.20 -8.26 -5.81
C ILE A 106 5.29 -7.05 -6.09
N PRO A 107 4.42 -6.59 -5.16
CA PRO A 107 3.55 -5.44 -5.41
C PRO A 107 4.23 -4.08 -5.20
N SER A 108 5.27 -3.98 -4.38
CA SER A 108 5.91 -2.69 -4.04
C SER A 108 6.39 -1.92 -5.28
N ILE A 109 7.16 -2.59 -6.14
CA ILE A 109 7.78 -1.94 -7.30
C ILE A 109 6.75 -1.63 -8.41
N PRO A 110 6.04 -2.62 -8.98
CA PRO A 110 5.12 -2.35 -10.09
C PRO A 110 3.82 -1.66 -9.64
N ALA A 111 3.28 -1.98 -8.46
CA ALA A 111 1.95 -1.52 -8.08
C ALA A 111 1.95 -0.24 -7.24
N ALA A 112 2.92 -0.04 -6.34
CA ALA A 112 3.02 1.22 -5.59
C ALA A 112 3.81 2.28 -6.38
N LEU A 113 5.04 1.96 -6.79
CA LEU A 113 5.88 2.91 -7.54
C LEU A 113 5.45 3.03 -9.00
N GLY A 114 5.17 1.91 -9.68
CA GLY A 114 4.75 1.92 -11.08
C GLY A 114 3.47 2.71 -11.31
N ASN A 115 2.42 2.53 -10.50
CA ASN A 115 1.17 3.29 -10.67
C ASN A 115 1.31 4.79 -10.39
N PHE A 116 2.23 5.19 -9.50
CA PHE A 116 2.40 6.59 -9.15
C PHE A 116 3.37 7.30 -10.10
N VAL A 117 4.53 6.68 -10.35
CA VAL A 117 5.67 7.31 -11.02
C VAL A 117 5.65 7.11 -12.53
N LEU A 118 5.22 5.94 -13.01
CA LEU A 118 5.32 5.61 -14.44
C LEU A 118 4.49 6.57 -15.33
N PRO A 119 3.23 6.91 -15.02
CA PRO A 119 2.46 7.84 -15.85
C PRO A 119 3.06 9.25 -15.87
N ILE A 120 3.64 9.68 -14.76
CA ILE A 120 4.30 10.98 -14.63
C ILE A 120 5.58 11.02 -15.49
N MET A 121 6.37 9.96 -15.50
CA MET A 121 7.60 9.87 -16.29
C MET A 121 7.35 9.90 -17.81
N ILE A 122 6.26 9.27 -18.26
CA ILE A 122 5.88 9.23 -19.69
C ILE A 122 5.01 10.43 -20.11
N GLY A 123 4.68 11.34 -19.20
CA GLY A 123 3.81 12.50 -19.46
C GLY A 123 2.36 12.14 -19.82
N ALA A 124 1.91 10.93 -19.47
CA ALA A 124 0.55 10.47 -19.74
C ALA A 124 -0.42 10.97 -18.64
N LYS A 125 -1.67 11.22 -19.04
CA LYS A 125 -2.73 11.65 -18.12
C LYS A 125 -3.15 10.54 -17.14
N ASP A 126 -3.09 9.28 -17.57
CA ASP A 126 -3.48 8.11 -16.77
C ASP A 126 -2.87 6.81 -17.32
N VAL A 127 -3.07 5.68 -16.63
CA VAL A 127 -2.71 4.33 -17.11
C VAL A 127 -3.60 3.88 -18.27
N ALA A 128 -3.09 3.01 -19.15
CA ALA A 128 -3.79 2.56 -20.36
C ALA A 128 -5.16 1.89 -20.09
N PHE A 129 -5.31 1.22 -18.93
CA PHE A 129 -6.56 0.58 -18.51
C PHE A 129 -6.87 0.86 -17.04
N PRO A 130 -7.53 1.99 -16.71
CA PRO A 130 -7.77 2.40 -15.33
C PRO A 130 -8.59 1.40 -14.51
N ARG A 131 -9.60 0.77 -15.13
CA ARG A 131 -10.43 -0.27 -14.47
C ARG A 131 -9.66 -1.54 -14.13
N MET A 132 -8.69 -1.90 -14.96
CA MET A 132 -7.89 -3.12 -14.75
C MET A 132 -6.89 -2.94 -13.60
N ASN A 133 -6.36 -1.72 -13.43
CA ASN A 133 -5.49 -1.38 -12.31
C ASN A 133 -6.23 -1.41 -10.95
N LEU A 134 -7.48 -0.95 -10.94
CA LEU A 134 -8.33 -1.10 -9.75
C LEU A 134 -8.63 -2.59 -9.48
N CYS A 135 -8.89 -3.40 -10.51
CA CYS A 135 -9.05 -4.85 -10.36
C CYS A 135 -7.80 -5.52 -9.75
N SER A 136 -6.59 -5.17 -10.22
CA SER A 136 -5.36 -5.73 -9.63
C SER A 136 -5.19 -5.37 -8.15
N PHE A 137 -5.69 -4.21 -7.71
CA PHE A 137 -5.67 -3.82 -6.30
C PHE A 137 -6.56 -4.73 -5.46
N TYR A 138 -7.77 -5.00 -5.92
CA TYR A 138 -8.67 -5.93 -5.24
C TYR A 138 -8.17 -7.37 -5.24
N LEU A 139 -7.55 -7.83 -6.34
CA LEU A 139 -6.91 -9.14 -6.39
C LEU A 139 -5.77 -9.26 -5.37
N TRP A 140 -4.99 -8.21 -5.20
CA TRP A 140 -3.93 -8.17 -4.19
C TRP A 140 -4.49 -8.19 -2.76
N ILE A 141 -5.56 -7.44 -2.48
CA ILE A 141 -6.25 -7.50 -1.18
C ILE A 141 -6.80 -8.90 -0.92
N LEU A 142 -7.51 -9.49 -1.89
CA LEU A 142 -8.05 -10.84 -1.77
C LEU A 142 -6.95 -11.87 -1.51
N GLY A 143 -5.83 -11.77 -2.24
CA GLY A 143 -4.66 -12.63 -2.03
C GLY A 143 -4.06 -12.45 -0.64
N THR A 144 -3.98 -11.20 -0.14
CA THR A 144 -3.50 -10.89 1.21
C THR A 144 -4.42 -11.49 2.28
N VAL A 145 -5.74 -11.32 2.14
CA VAL A 145 -6.73 -11.88 3.09
C VAL A 145 -6.68 -13.40 3.06
N PHE A 146 -6.64 -14.03 1.89
CA PHE A 146 -6.52 -15.48 1.76
C PHE A 146 -5.23 -16.00 2.40
N PHE A 147 -4.11 -15.32 2.18
CA PHE A 147 -2.83 -15.67 2.78
C PHE A 147 -2.86 -15.57 4.32
N LEU A 148 -3.44 -14.51 4.87
CA LEU A 148 -3.61 -14.34 6.31
C LEU A 148 -4.55 -15.40 6.91
N LEU A 149 -5.64 -15.74 6.22
CA LEU A 149 -6.56 -16.80 6.64
C LEU A 149 -5.92 -18.19 6.60
N ALA A 150 -5.04 -18.46 5.64
CA ALA A 150 -4.32 -19.74 5.58
C ALA A 150 -3.30 -19.91 6.72
N ILE A 151 -2.92 -18.80 7.36
CA ILE A 151 -1.96 -18.74 8.47
C ILE A 151 -2.63 -18.81 9.85
N ALA A 152 -3.88 -18.36 9.95
CA ALA A 152 -4.68 -18.38 11.19
C ALA A 152 -5.24 -19.77 11.50
#